data_AF-D3B4A3-F1
#
_entry.id   AF-D3B4A3-F1
#
_cell.length_a   1.000
_cell.length_b   1.000
_cell.length_c   1.000
_cell.angle_alpha   90.00
_cell.angle_beta   90.00
_cell.angle_gamma   90.00
#
_symmetry.space_group_name_H-M   'P 1'
#
loop_
_entity.id
_entity.type
_entity.pdbx_description
1 polymer ?
#
loop_
_entity_poly.entity_id
_entity_poly.type
_entity_poly.pdbx_seq_one_letter_code
_entity_poly.pdbx_strand_id
1 'polypeptide(L)'
;MPKRLISEETDEVDSSSEDQVKKVQKSDDSDELDDAATIDRQRILDILEIKNIKTAKEEEFKEIFDNMANRLMNDVVLMVGGIPYVLVEIEYYFKGYNHVDHYAHGDEHQRRMASWYFHRQNGGGYKTASYKGLDITFGDGTAYAGILIRGIERVDAKTNLVDGPSLTVDNLLREAGEPDIQSFVTKYGTSLLPGENKGMYLTMRDHSSRKKPDVRKPISSGRVGLTMKMYKKDKEFYFGRDYRYIRLPDKVKKGKHYMNTALHKQGHKVAQIKDITKSTAAAIQKCIDAFEAGLKEAKDKSSLEPYKGALSNDDCCKLIGVCYGLEKLRSTGSPDKEKDDDNNDSSDGEGEESEEEQNDD
;
A
#
# COMPACT_ATOMS: atom_id res chain seq x y z
N MET A 1 19.39 0.20 -82.58
CA MET A 1 18.59 -0.81 -83.32
C MET A 1 18.50 -2.08 -82.46
N PRO A 2 17.44 -2.92 -82.57
CA PRO A 2 16.10 -2.68 -83.10
C PRO A 2 15.01 -2.83 -82.02
N LYS A 3 14.06 -1.89 -81.94
CA LYS A 3 12.63 -2.05 -82.31
C LYS A 3 11.82 -3.13 -81.57
N ARG A 4 10.83 -2.67 -80.78
CA ARG A 4 9.41 -2.87 -81.14
C ARG A 4 8.53 -1.74 -80.59
N LEU A 5 7.66 -1.24 -81.48
CA LEU A 5 6.55 -0.30 -81.25
C LEU A 5 5.24 -1.12 -81.20
N ILE A 6 4.10 -0.40 -81.11
CA ILE A 6 2.67 -0.82 -81.18
C ILE A 6 2.01 -0.76 -79.80
N SER A 7 0.87 -0.10 -79.58
CA SER A 7 0.28 1.11 -80.20
C SER A 7 -0.85 1.58 -79.26
N GLU A 8 -1.19 2.87 -79.29
CA GLU A 8 -2.43 3.36 -78.67
C GLU A 8 -3.62 2.99 -79.56
N GLU A 9 -4.75 2.64 -78.95
CA GLU A 9 -6.06 2.82 -79.55
C GLU A 9 -7.09 3.04 -78.44
N THR A 10 -7.83 4.14 -78.54
CA THR A 10 -8.90 4.55 -77.63
C THR A 10 -10.24 4.18 -78.26
N ASP A 11 -11.22 3.76 -77.46
CA ASP A 11 -12.63 3.96 -77.78
C ASP A 11 -13.45 4.16 -76.51
N GLU A 12 -14.40 5.09 -76.58
CA GLU A 12 -15.34 5.46 -75.50
C GLU A 12 -16.68 4.70 -75.62
N VAL A 13 -17.62 5.06 -74.73
CA VAL A 13 -19.09 4.95 -74.88
C VAL A 13 -19.78 3.72 -74.25
N ASP A 14 -19.97 3.84 -72.93
CA ASP A 14 -21.29 4.01 -72.28
C ASP A 14 -22.19 2.80 -71.87
N SER A 15 -22.96 3.09 -70.83
CA SER A 15 -24.25 2.52 -70.39
C SER A 15 -24.26 1.36 -69.38
N SER A 16 -24.50 1.77 -68.12
CA SER A 16 -25.41 1.14 -67.15
C SER A 16 -25.29 -0.36 -66.83
N SER A 17 -24.85 -0.68 -65.61
CA SER A 17 -25.59 -1.63 -64.74
C SER A 17 -25.26 -1.46 -63.25
N GLU A 18 -26.31 -1.16 -62.50
CA GLU A 18 -26.61 -1.69 -61.15
C GLU A 18 -25.63 -1.47 -59.98
N ASP A 19 -26.03 -0.53 -59.11
CA ASP A 19 -25.61 -0.43 -57.70
C ASP A 19 -25.76 -1.76 -56.95
N GLN A 20 -24.68 -2.52 -56.85
CA GLN A 20 -24.55 -3.52 -55.78
C GLN A 20 -23.90 -2.90 -54.55
N VAL A 21 -24.75 -2.35 -53.68
CA VAL A 21 -24.42 -1.95 -52.32
C VAL A 21 -23.88 -3.18 -51.57
N LYS A 22 -22.56 -3.38 -51.62
CA LYS A 22 -21.87 -4.31 -50.73
C LYS A 22 -22.04 -3.80 -49.31
N LYS A 23 -22.97 -4.41 -48.59
CA LYS A 23 -23.04 -4.37 -47.13
C LYS A 23 -21.67 -4.78 -46.60
N VAL A 24 -20.86 -3.77 -46.25
CA VAL A 24 -19.73 -3.98 -45.35
C VAL A 24 -20.35 -4.43 -44.04
N GLN A 25 -20.23 -5.72 -43.74
CA GLN A 25 -20.40 -6.18 -42.38
C GLN A 25 -19.33 -5.45 -41.57
N LYS A 26 -19.75 -4.47 -40.76
CA LYS A 26 -19.04 -4.21 -39.53
C LYS A 26 -18.99 -5.54 -38.80
N SER A 27 -17.80 -6.13 -38.72
CA SER A 27 -17.49 -6.93 -37.55
C SER A 27 -17.48 -5.94 -36.39
N ASP A 28 -18.52 -5.99 -35.56
CA ASP A 28 -18.48 -5.41 -34.23
C ASP A 28 -17.56 -6.32 -33.38
N ASP A 29 -16.26 -6.32 -33.71
CA ASP A 29 -15.14 -6.96 -32.99
C ASP A 29 -14.65 -6.05 -31.83
N SER A 30 -15.58 -5.30 -31.24
CA SER A 30 -15.36 -4.45 -30.08
C SER A 30 -16.39 -4.78 -29.01
N ASP A 31 -15.88 -5.07 -27.81
CA ASP A 31 -16.59 -5.13 -26.52
C ASP A 31 -16.88 -6.53 -25.90
N GLU A 32 -16.28 -7.62 -26.41
CA GLU A 32 -15.96 -8.78 -25.55
C GLU A 32 -14.62 -8.57 -24.82
N LEU A 33 -14.62 -7.65 -23.86
CA LEU A 33 -13.63 -7.67 -22.76
C LEU A 33 -14.00 -8.85 -21.84
N ASP A 34 -13.47 -10.03 -22.17
CA ASP A 34 -13.55 -11.31 -21.45
C ASP A 34 -14.27 -11.22 -20.09
N ASP A 35 -15.46 -11.82 -20.01
CA ASP A 35 -16.31 -11.84 -18.82
C ASP A 35 -15.51 -12.15 -17.54
N ALA A 36 -14.50 -13.03 -17.63
CA ALA A 36 -13.63 -13.36 -16.50
C ALA A 36 -12.81 -12.15 -16.00
N ALA A 37 -12.23 -11.35 -16.90
CA ALA A 37 -11.47 -10.15 -16.55
C ALA A 37 -12.37 -9.07 -15.93
N THR A 38 -13.60 -8.93 -16.43
CA THR A 38 -14.61 -8.01 -15.88
C THR A 38 -15.08 -8.44 -14.48
N ILE A 39 -15.30 -9.74 -14.27
CA ILE A 39 -15.65 -10.31 -12.96
C ILE A 39 -14.49 -10.15 -11.96
N ASP A 40 -13.25 -10.40 -12.38
CA ASP A 40 -12.06 -10.21 -11.56
C ASP A 40 -11.87 -8.76 -11.14
N ARG A 41 -12.01 -7.83 -12.09
CA ARG A 41 -11.98 -6.39 -11.85
C ARG A 41 -12.96 -6.00 -10.74
N GLN A 42 -14.22 -6.44 -10.82
CA GLN A 42 -15.20 -6.13 -9.78
C GLN A 42 -14.83 -6.75 -8.43
N ARG A 43 -14.39 -8.01 -8.39
CA ARG A 43 -13.98 -8.69 -7.15
C ARG A 43 -12.79 -8.04 -6.46
N ILE A 44 -11.85 -7.48 -7.23
CA ILE A 44 -10.71 -6.72 -6.70
C ILE A 44 -11.18 -5.40 -6.09
N LEU A 45 -12.09 -4.68 -6.76
CA LEU A 45 -12.69 -3.46 -6.24
C LEU A 45 -13.48 -3.75 -4.93
N ASP A 46 -14.28 -4.81 -4.90
CA ASP A 46 -15.02 -5.28 -3.71
C ASP A 46 -14.10 -5.64 -2.53
N ILE A 47 -12.85 -6.03 -2.78
CA ILE A 47 -11.85 -6.31 -1.74
C ILE A 47 -11.26 -5.00 -1.20
N LEU A 48 -11.02 -4.00 -2.06
CA LEU A 48 -10.40 -2.72 -1.68
C LEU A 48 -11.40 -1.71 -1.07
N GLU A 49 -12.69 -1.85 -1.37
CA GLU A 49 -13.74 -0.97 -0.86
C GLU A 49 -14.00 -1.14 0.65
N ILE A 50 -14.09 -0.01 1.36
CA ILE A 50 -14.60 0.02 2.75
C ILE A 50 -16.04 0.55 2.74
N LYS A 51 -17.02 -0.37 2.71
CA LYS A 51 -18.45 -0.05 2.47
C LYS A 51 -19.07 0.98 3.41
N ASN A 52 -18.58 1.08 4.64
CA ASN A 52 -19.09 2.00 5.67
C ASN A 52 -18.03 3.03 6.12
N ILE A 53 -17.06 3.39 5.27
CA ILE A 53 -15.85 4.17 5.62
C ILE A 53 -16.12 5.49 6.39
N LYS A 54 -17.26 6.13 6.13
CA LYS A 54 -17.66 7.42 6.72
C LYS A 54 -18.22 7.30 8.14
N THR A 55 -18.75 6.13 8.49
CA THR A 55 -19.41 5.85 9.78
C THR A 55 -18.67 4.82 10.62
N ALA A 56 -17.71 4.09 10.03
CA ALA A 56 -16.82 3.17 10.72
C ALA A 56 -16.06 3.89 11.85
N LYS A 57 -15.98 3.26 13.01
CA LYS A 57 -15.24 3.76 14.17
C LYS A 57 -13.77 3.39 14.09
N GLU A 58 -12.92 4.12 14.82
CA GLU A 58 -11.45 3.95 14.81
C GLU A 58 -11.02 2.50 15.07
N GLU A 59 -11.71 1.81 15.99
CA GLU A 59 -11.47 0.42 16.39
C GLU A 59 -11.86 -0.63 15.33
N GLU A 60 -12.85 -0.35 14.48
CA GLU A 60 -13.36 -1.28 13.46
C GLU A 60 -12.38 -1.46 12.29
N PHE A 61 -11.52 -0.45 12.05
CA PHE A 61 -10.50 -0.50 10.98
C PHE A 61 -9.55 -1.69 11.10
N LYS A 62 -9.29 -2.20 12.32
CA LYS A 62 -8.46 -3.39 12.47
C LYS A 62 -9.12 -4.62 11.85
N GLU A 63 -10.42 -4.83 12.06
CA GLU A 63 -11.14 -5.96 11.47
C GLU A 63 -11.30 -5.80 9.95
N ILE A 64 -11.52 -4.57 9.48
CA ILE A 64 -11.55 -4.24 8.05
C ILE A 64 -10.21 -4.61 7.38
N PHE A 65 -9.08 -4.21 7.96
CA PHE A 65 -7.76 -4.56 7.43
C PHE A 65 -7.42 -6.05 7.59
N ASP A 66 -7.82 -6.71 8.69
CA ASP A 66 -7.65 -8.16 8.87
C ASP A 66 -8.37 -8.94 7.74
N ASN A 67 -9.60 -8.56 7.42
CA ASN A 67 -10.40 -9.15 6.35
C ASN A 67 -9.79 -8.86 4.96
N MET A 68 -9.47 -7.60 4.67
CA MET A 68 -8.88 -7.21 3.39
C MET A 68 -7.53 -7.89 3.15
N ALA A 69 -6.64 -7.94 4.16
CA ALA A 69 -5.35 -8.60 4.06
C ALA A 69 -5.50 -10.11 3.82
N ASN A 70 -6.47 -10.76 4.48
CA ASN A 70 -6.75 -12.16 4.29
C ASN A 70 -7.21 -12.47 2.85
N ARG A 71 -8.08 -11.64 2.26
CA ARG A 71 -8.50 -11.75 0.85
C ARG A 71 -7.32 -11.50 -0.10
N LEU A 72 -6.58 -10.40 0.06
CA LEU A 72 -5.46 -10.03 -0.80
C LEU A 72 -4.33 -11.07 -0.81
N MET A 73 -4.04 -11.72 0.32
CA MET A 73 -2.96 -12.72 0.38
C MET A 73 -3.38 -14.11 -0.11
N ASN A 74 -4.66 -14.47 0.00
CA ASN A 74 -5.14 -15.83 -0.29
C ASN A 74 -5.90 -15.98 -1.60
N ASP A 75 -6.58 -14.93 -2.06
CA ASP A 75 -7.50 -15.00 -3.19
C ASP A 75 -7.06 -14.15 -4.37
N VAL A 76 -6.00 -13.34 -4.22
CA VAL A 76 -5.43 -12.49 -5.28
C VAL A 76 -4.05 -12.99 -5.69
N VAL A 77 -3.70 -12.73 -6.95
CA VAL A 77 -2.38 -12.93 -7.57
C VAL A 77 -1.95 -11.61 -8.19
N LEU A 78 -0.69 -11.25 -8.00
CA LEU A 78 -0.02 -10.13 -8.66
C LEU A 78 0.65 -10.65 -9.93
N MET A 79 0.17 -10.23 -11.10
CA MET A 79 0.74 -10.56 -12.40
C MET A 79 1.74 -9.49 -12.82
N VAL A 80 2.93 -9.90 -13.27
CA VAL A 80 4.05 -8.98 -13.59
C VAL A 80 4.81 -9.52 -14.78
N GLY A 81 4.75 -8.85 -15.94
CA GLY A 81 5.34 -9.39 -17.18
C GLY A 81 4.81 -10.79 -17.55
N GLY A 82 3.58 -11.13 -17.15
CA GLY A 82 2.98 -12.47 -17.29
C GLY A 82 3.36 -13.48 -16.19
N ILE A 83 4.20 -13.10 -15.23
CA ILE A 83 4.65 -13.98 -14.14
C ILE A 83 3.76 -13.81 -12.90
N PRO A 84 3.23 -14.91 -12.31
CA PRO A 84 2.35 -14.85 -11.14
C PRO A 84 3.13 -14.80 -9.82
N TYR A 85 2.75 -13.84 -8.97
CA TYR A 85 3.24 -13.65 -7.61
C TYR A 85 2.11 -13.65 -6.59
N VAL A 86 2.41 -14.06 -5.36
CA VAL A 86 1.55 -13.84 -4.20
C VAL A 86 2.15 -12.82 -3.25
N LEU A 87 1.29 -12.02 -2.63
CA LEU A 87 1.67 -11.13 -1.54
C LEU A 87 2.02 -11.96 -0.29
N VAL A 88 3.14 -11.63 0.34
CA VAL A 88 3.68 -12.31 1.54
C VAL A 88 3.75 -11.39 2.75
N GLU A 89 4.06 -10.11 2.53
CA GLU A 89 4.09 -9.08 3.57
C GLU A 89 3.52 -7.77 3.01
N ILE A 90 2.56 -7.17 3.73
CA ILE A 90 1.99 -5.86 3.42
C ILE A 90 1.80 -5.01 4.69
N GLU A 91 1.76 -3.69 4.54
CA GLU A 91 1.46 -2.73 5.61
C GLU A 91 0.38 -1.75 5.20
N TYR A 92 -0.62 -1.55 6.06
CA TYR A 92 -1.69 -0.57 5.86
C TYR A 92 -1.29 0.80 6.38
N TYR A 93 -1.66 1.83 5.61
CA TYR A 93 -1.56 3.24 5.94
C TYR A 93 -2.86 3.92 5.50
N PHE A 94 -3.65 4.43 6.44
CA PHE A 94 -4.97 5.00 6.16
C PHE A 94 -5.21 6.29 6.94
N LYS A 95 -5.63 7.36 6.26
CA LYS A 95 -5.92 8.65 6.88
C LYS A 95 -7.15 9.28 6.26
N GLY A 96 -8.26 9.23 6.98
CA GLY A 96 -9.54 9.84 6.61
C GLY A 96 -10.64 9.47 7.61
N TYR A 97 -11.72 10.25 7.64
CA TYR A 97 -12.87 10.01 8.52
C TYR A 97 -12.43 9.81 9.98
N ASN A 98 -12.91 8.77 10.66
CA ASN A 98 -12.63 8.49 12.07
C ASN A 98 -11.30 7.74 12.29
N HIS A 99 -10.38 7.74 11.32
CA HIS A 99 -9.11 7.02 11.41
C HIS A 99 -7.98 7.85 10.81
N VAL A 100 -7.16 8.44 11.69
CA VAL A 100 -6.20 9.49 11.35
C VAL A 100 -4.78 9.02 11.60
N ASP A 101 -4.33 8.04 10.81
CA ASP A 101 -2.97 7.50 10.97
C ASP A 101 -1.92 8.55 10.57
N HIS A 102 -1.23 9.09 11.56
CA HIS A 102 -0.16 10.07 11.36
C HIS A 102 1.10 9.51 10.69
N TYR A 103 1.16 8.21 10.40
CA TYR A 103 2.20 7.59 9.58
C TYR A 103 1.83 7.46 8.10
N ALA A 104 0.56 7.68 7.71
CA ALA A 104 0.18 7.70 6.30
C ALA A 104 0.80 8.90 5.58
N HIS A 105 1.31 8.68 4.37
CA HIS A 105 2.01 9.73 3.59
C HIS A 105 1.10 10.91 3.25
N GLY A 106 -0.16 10.64 2.88
CA GLY A 106 -1.10 11.71 2.52
C GLY A 106 -0.85 12.31 1.14
N ASP A 107 -0.29 11.53 0.22
CA ASP A 107 -0.08 11.92 -1.19
C ASP A 107 -1.42 11.86 -1.94
N GLU A 108 -1.72 12.85 -2.79
CA GLU A 108 -3.01 12.92 -3.51
C GLU A 108 -3.31 11.69 -4.37
N HIS A 109 -2.29 11.00 -4.89
CA HIS A 109 -2.49 9.75 -5.62
C HIS A 109 -3.04 8.62 -4.73
N GLN A 110 -2.75 8.63 -3.42
CA GLN A 110 -3.32 7.68 -2.45
C GLN A 110 -4.80 7.92 -2.16
N ARG A 111 -5.41 9.00 -2.68
CA ARG A 111 -6.88 9.19 -2.64
C ARG A 111 -7.62 8.38 -3.71
N ARG A 112 -6.94 7.77 -4.67
CA ARG A 112 -7.56 6.97 -5.73
C ARG A 112 -7.70 5.52 -5.28
N MET A 113 -8.76 4.83 -5.71
CA MET A 113 -8.86 3.38 -5.57
C MET A 113 -8.17 2.68 -6.75
N ALA A 114 -7.68 1.46 -6.53
CA ALA A 114 -7.17 0.57 -7.56
C ALA A 114 -6.08 1.20 -8.45
N SER A 115 -5.09 1.87 -7.83
CA SER A 115 -3.89 2.33 -8.50
C SER A 115 -2.61 1.86 -7.79
N TRP A 116 -1.53 1.73 -8.57
CA TRP A 116 -0.15 1.63 -8.11
C TRP A 116 0.37 2.99 -7.71
N TYR A 117 0.74 3.15 -6.43
CA TYR A 117 1.46 4.32 -5.95
C TYR A 117 2.91 3.96 -5.62
N PHE A 118 3.81 4.32 -6.53
CA PHE A 118 5.25 4.28 -6.26
C PHE A 118 5.64 5.48 -5.40
N HIS A 119 6.40 5.24 -4.33
CA HIS A 119 6.75 6.28 -3.36
C HIS A 119 7.51 7.44 -4.00
N ARG A 120 7.02 8.67 -3.77
CA ARG A 120 7.62 9.91 -4.29
C ARG A 120 8.57 10.58 -3.28
N GLN A 121 9.52 11.34 -3.81
CA GLN A 121 10.31 12.32 -3.08
C GLN A 121 9.51 13.62 -2.94
N ASN A 122 9.90 14.46 -1.98
CA ASN A 122 9.40 15.83 -1.90
C ASN A 122 9.80 16.55 -3.21
N GLY A 123 8.83 17.12 -3.94
CA GLY A 123 9.03 17.62 -5.31
C GLY A 123 8.58 16.69 -6.43
N GLY A 124 7.96 15.55 -6.12
CA GLY A 124 7.14 14.76 -7.07
C GLY A 124 7.86 13.64 -7.84
N GLY A 125 9.18 13.69 -7.97
CA GLY A 125 9.97 12.60 -8.54
C GLY A 125 9.87 11.29 -7.74
N TYR A 126 10.13 10.13 -8.35
CA TYR A 126 10.09 8.85 -7.63
C TYR A 126 11.31 8.65 -6.72
N LYS A 127 11.13 8.00 -5.56
CA LYS A 127 12.26 7.56 -4.74
C LYS A 127 13.07 6.50 -5.49
N THR A 128 14.39 6.58 -5.38
CA THR A 128 15.34 5.64 -5.97
C THR A 128 16.13 4.89 -4.88
N ALA A 129 17.03 3.99 -5.30
CA ALA A 129 17.87 3.18 -4.40
C ALA A 129 17.05 2.49 -3.28
N SER A 130 17.57 2.44 -2.05
CA SER A 130 17.00 1.71 -0.91
C SER A 130 15.65 2.25 -0.38
N TYR A 131 15.18 3.39 -0.89
CA TYR A 131 13.98 4.08 -0.40
C TYR A 131 12.73 3.85 -1.28
N LYS A 132 12.80 2.99 -2.29
CA LYS A 132 11.65 2.58 -3.10
C LYS A 132 10.60 1.85 -2.28
N GLY A 133 9.34 2.11 -2.59
CA GLY A 133 8.16 1.43 -2.10
C GLY A 133 7.05 1.49 -3.14
N LEU A 134 6.12 0.55 -3.08
CA LEU A 134 4.96 0.44 -3.95
C LEU A 134 3.74 0.10 -3.10
N ASP A 135 2.74 0.97 -3.14
CA ASP A 135 1.47 0.78 -2.45
C ASP A 135 0.36 0.39 -3.44
N ILE A 136 -0.55 -0.47 -3.01
CA ILE A 136 -1.90 -0.57 -3.58
C ILE A 136 -2.74 0.56 -2.98
N THR A 137 -3.31 1.44 -3.79
CA THR A 137 -4.17 2.51 -3.28
C THR A 137 -5.64 2.07 -3.19
N PHE A 138 -6.32 2.51 -2.13
CA PHE A 138 -7.72 2.17 -1.84
C PHE A 138 -8.52 3.36 -1.31
N GLY A 139 -8.17 4.58 -1.76
CA GLY A 139 -8.85 5.81 -1.36
C GLY A 139 -10.16 6.04 -2.11
N ASP A 140 -11.09 6.75 -1.50
CA ASP A 140 -12.44 7.02 -2.02
C ASP A 140 -12.60 8.44 -2.59
N GLY A 141 -11.49 9.08 -2.97
CA GLY A 141 -11.41 10.50 -3.34
C GLY A 141 -11.27 11.45 -2.14
N THR A 142 -11.61 11.00 -0.92
CA THR A 142 -11.49 11.80 0.31
C THR A 142 -10.35 11.31 1.19
N ALA A 143 -10.37 10.01 1.55
CA ALA A 143 -9.37 9.40 2.40
C ALA A 143 -8.08 9.08 1.65
N TYR A 144 -6.94 9.24 2.33
CA TYR A 144 -5.64 8.81 1.83
C TYR A 144 -5.37 7.37 2.29
N ALA A 145 -5.18 6.46 1.35
CA ALA A 145 -5.15 5.04 1.66
C ALA A 145 -4.14 4.27 0.78
N GLY A 146 -3.16 3.65 1.41
CA GLY A 146 -2.10 2.88 0.75
C GLY A 146 -1.75 1.59 1.50
N ILE A 147 -1.59 0.49 0.76
CA ILE A 147 -1.15 -0.81 1.27
C ILE A 147 0.24 -1.08 0.69
N LEU A 148 1.28 -0.77 1.46
CA LEU A 148 2.67 -0.96 1.05
C LEU A 148 2.97 -2.45 0.87
N ILE A 149 3.37 -2.85 -0.32
CA ILE A 149 3.87 -4.20 -0.59
C ILE A 149 5.32 -4.30 -0.14
N ARG A 150 5.61 -5.29 0.72
CA ARG A 150 6.92 -5.46 1.35
C ARG A 150 7.59 -6.78 1.01
N GLY A 151 6.82 -7.79 0.63
CA GLY A 151 7.37 -9.05 0.16
C GLY A 151 6.40 -9.83 -0.71
N ILE A 152 6.97 -10.54 -1.69
CA ILE A 152 6.26 -11.35 -2.68
C ILE A 152 6.96 -12.71 -2.87
N GLU A 153 6.19 -13.76 -3.15
CA GLU A 153 6.73 -15.08 -3.52
C GLU A 153 6.16 -15.49 -4.87
N ARG A 154 7.02 -15.97 -5.78
CA ARG A 154 6.63 -16.40 -7.13
C ARG A 154 5.89 -17.75 -7.07
N VAL A 155 4.76 -17.89 -7.77
CA VAL A 155 3.82 -19.04 -7.57
C VAL A 155 4.31 -20.36 -8.19
N ASP A 156 5.04 -20.28 -9.29
CA ASP A 156 5.55 -21.42 -10.06
C ASP A 156 6.90 -21.97 -9.54
N ALA A 157 7.67 -21.15 -8.81
CA ALA A 157 9.03 -21.46 -8.37
C ALA A 157 9.05 -22.09 -6.96
N LYS A 158 9.86 -23.14 -6.77
CA LYS A 158 9.94 -23.88 -5.50
C LYS A 158 10.33 -23.02 -4.29
N THR A 159 11.13 -21.98 -4.51
CA THR A 159 11.45 -20.91 -3.54
C THR A 159 11.99 -19.69 -4.27
N ASN A 160 11.20 -18.61 -4.40
CA ASN A 160 11.73 -17.29 -4.76
C ASN A 160 10.95 -16.20 -4.00
N LEU A 161 11.26 -16.08 -2.70
CA LEU A 161 10.73 -15.03 -1.82
C LEU A 161 11.61 -13.78 -1.95
N VAL A 162 10.98 -12.67 -2.31
CA VAL A 162 11.54 -11.32 -2.23
C VAL A 162 11.07 -10.69 -0.91
N ASP A 163 12.02 -10.28 -0.06
CA ASP A 163 11.77 -9.73 1.29
C ASP A 163 12.40 -8.33 1.41
N GLY A 164 11.55 -7.31 1.34
CA GLY A 164 11.87 -5.88 1.44
C GLY A 164 11.14 -5.05 0.38
N PRO A 165 10.59 -3.87 0.72
CA PRO A 165 9.80 -3.06 -0.22
C PRO A 165 10.61 -2.59 -1.44
N SER A 166 11.83 -2.07 -1.23
CA SER A 166 12.69 -1.68 -2.36
C SER A 166 13.10 -2.85 -3.25
N LEU A 167 13.39 -4.02 -2.66
CA LEU A 167 13.75 -5.23 -3.40
C LEU A 167 12.55 -5.79 -4.17
N THR A 168 11.35 -5.62 -3.62
CA THR A 168 10.08 -5.93 -4.30
C THR A 168 9.95 -5.06 -5.55
N VAL A 169 10.10 -3.73 -5.44
CA VAL A 169 10.07 -2.83 -6.61
C VAL A 169 11.13 -3.21 -7.66
N ASP A 170 12.37 -3.48 -7.24
CA ASP A 170 13.44 -3.92 -8.17
C ASP A 170 13.12 -5.23 -8.88
N ASN A 171 12.52 -6.20 -8.18
CA ASN A 171 12.07 -7.42 -8.79
C ASN A 171 10.96 -7.13 -9.82
N LEU A 172 9.94 -6.37 -9.43
CA LEU A 172 8.77 -6.10 -10.26
C LEU A 172 9.13 -5.38 -11.57
N LEU A 173 9.98 -4.36 -11.51
CA LEU A 173 10.47 -3.65 -12.71
C LEU A 173 11.25 -4.58 -13.64
N ARG A 174 12.14 -5.42 -13.08
CA ARG A 174 12.92 -6.40 -13.86
C ARG A 174 12.03 -7.41 -14.58
N GLU A 175 11.04 -7.99 -13.88
CA GLU A 175 10.11 -8.96 -14.52
C GLU A 175 9.18 -8.28 -15.54
N ALA A 176 8.84 -6.99 -15.34
CA ALA A 176 8.10 -6.19 -16.32
C ALA A 176 8.95 -5.75 -17.53
N GLY A 177 10.28 -5.94 -17.49
CA GLY A 177 11.21 -5.52 -18.55
C GLY A 177 11.55 -4.03 -18.56
N GLU A 178 11.33 -3.32 -17.44
CA GLU A 178 11.49 -1.86 -17.35
C GLU A 178 12.73 -1.46 -16.54
N PRO A 179 13.50 -0.44 -16.98
CA PRO A 179 14.73 -0.03 -16.30
C PRO A 179 14.48 0.75 -15.01
N ASP A 180 13.37 1.48 -14.93
CA ASP A 180 13.00 2.30 -13.78
C ASP A 180 11.48 2.53 -13.68
N ILE A 181 11.06 3.16 -12.57
CA ILE A 181 9.66 3.45 -12.26
C ILE A 181 9.03 4.42 -13.28
N GLN A 182 9.80 5.38 -13.80
CA GLN A 182 9.27 6.38 -14.72
C GLN A 182 8.96 5.74 -16.08
N SER A 183 9.84 4.88 -16.57
CA SER A 183 9.67 4.09 -17.79
C SER A 183 8.44 3.18 -17.67
N PHE A 184 8.33 2.45 -16.56
CA PHE A 184 7.15 1.63 -16.26
C PHE A 184 5.85 2.44 -16.28
N VAL A 185 5.78 3.56 -15.53
CA VAL A 185 4.55 4.36 -15.42
C VAL A 185 4.20 5.05 -16.74
N THR A 186 5.19 5.53 -17.50
CA THR A 186 4.96 6.12 -18.83
C THR A 186 4.41 5.09 -19.82
N LYS A 187 4.86 3.83 -19.77
CA LYS A 187 4.49 2.78 -20.71
C LYS A 187 3.19 2.05 -20.35
N TYR A 188 2.95 1.82 -19.07
CA TYR A 188 1.86 0.96 -18.58
C TYR A 188 0.81 1.69 -17.71
N GLY A 189 1.05 2.95 -17.37
CA GLY A 189 0.17 3.72 -16.49
C GLY A 189 0.26 3.27 -15.02
N THR A 190 -0.79 3.61 -14.26
CA THR A 190 -0.86 3.35 -12.81
C THR A 190 -2.06 2.53 -12.37
N SER A 191 -2.96 2.09 -13.26
CA SER A 191 -4.02 1.15 -12.84
C SER A 191 -3.40 -0.17 -12.36
N LEU A 192 -4.03 -0.82 -11.38
CA LEU A 192 -3.70 -2.20 -10.99
C LEU A 192 -4.71 -3.23 -11.53
N LEU A 193 -5.71 -2.81 -12.29
CA LEU A 193 -6.80 -3.66 -12.76
C LEU A 193 -6.40 -4.41 -14.04
N PRO A 194 -6.92 -5.63 -14.26
CA PRO A 194 -6.67 -6.38 -15.49
C PRO A 194 -7.25 -5.62 -16.69
N GLY A 195 -6.61 -5.76 -17.85
CA GLY A 195 -6.95 -5.04 -19.09
C GLY A 195 -6.46 -3.59 -19.12
N GLU A 196 -6.53 -2.87 -18.01
CA GLU A 196 -6.10 -1.47 -17.88
C GLU A 196 -4.57 -1.32 -17.79
N ASN A 197 -3.87 -2.26 -17.12
CA ASN A 197 -2.41 -2.30 -17.05
C ASN A 197 -1.87 -3.66 -17.53
N LYS A 198 -1.09 -3.65 -18.61
CA LYS A 198 -0.54 -4.87 -19.23
C LYS A 198 0.83 -5.30 -18.65
N GLY A 199 1.49 -4.44 -17.89
CA GLY A 199 2.82 -4.70 -17.30
C GLY A 199 2.73 -5.28 -15.89
N MET A 200 1.81 -4.75 -15.07
CA MET A 200 1.61 -5.18 -13.68
C MET A 200 0.15 -4.97 -13.24
N TYR A 201 -0.54 -6.03 -12.84
CA TYR A 201 -1.95 -5.98 -12.43
C TYR A 201 -2.30 -7.06 -11.39
N LEU A 202 -3.44 -6.91 -10.73
CA LEU A 202 -4.04 -7.91 -9.85
C LEU A 202 -5.08 -8.73 -10.62
N THR A 203 -5.17 -10.02 -10.30
CA THR A 203 -6.20 -10.96 -10.79
C THR A 203 -6.60 -11.87 -9.64
N MET A 204 -7.80 -12.42 -9.68
CA MET A 204 -8.23 -13.42 -8.71
C MET A 204 -7.46 -14.73 -8.96
N ARG A 205 -7.19 -15.45 -7.88
CA ARG A 205 -6.54 -16.76 -7.94
C ARG A 205 -7.51 -17.78 -8.51
N ASP A 206 -7.04 -18.61 -9.45
CA ASP A 206 -7.83 -19.76 -9.90
C ASP A 206 -7.89 -20.86 -8.82
N HIS A 207 -9.00 -20.89 -8.09
CA HIS A 207 -9.32 -21.94 -7.12
C HIS A 207 -9.84 -23.24 -7.76
N SER A 208 -10.13 -23.26 -9.08
CA SER A 208 -10.54 -24.48 -9.82
C SER A 208 -9.35 -25.36 -10.23
N SER A 209 -8.13 -24.80 -10.22
CA SER A 209 -6.89 -25.51 -10.52
C SER A 209 -6.72 -26.79 -9.68
N ARG A 210 -6.24 -27.87 -10.31
CA ARG A 210 -6.11 -29.22 -9.68
C ARG A 210 -5.19 -29.24 -8.44
N LYS A 211 -4.34 -28.22 -8.26
CA LYS A 211 -3.46 -28.07 -7.10
C LYS A 211 -4.12 -27.10 -6.13
N LYS A 212 -4.66 -27.62 -5.02
CA LYS A 212 -5.29 -26.79 -3.98
C LYS A 212 -4.37 -25.63 -3.58
N PRO A 213 -4.87 -24.38 -3.52
CA PRO A 213 -4.06 -23.23 -3.11
C PRO A 213 -3.62 -23.36 -1.65
N ASP A 214 -2.39 -22.95 -1.37
CA ASP A 214 -1.81 -22.87 -0.02
C ASP A 214 -2.39 -21.66 0.73
N VAL A 215 -3.65 -21.79 1.18
CA VAL A 215 -4.35 -20.76 1.96
C VAL A 215 -3.78 -20.71 3.37
N ARG A 216 -3.34 -19.52 3.80
CA ARG A 216 -2.77 -19.29 5.13
C ARG A 216 -3.38 -18.03 5.72
N LYS A 217 -3.89 -18.11 6.95
CA LYS A 217 -4.28 -16.91 7.70
C LYS A 217 -3.02 -16.09 7.98
N PRO A 218 -2.93 -14.82 7.52
CA PRO A 218 -1.80 -13.96 7.86
C PRO A 218 -1.78 -13.69 9.36
N ILE A 219 -0.59 -13.59 9.96
CA ILE A 219 -0.47 -12.97 11.29
C ILE A 219 -0.38 -11.45 11.12
N SER A 220 -0.81 -10.70 12.13
CA SER A 220 -0.69 -9.23 12.15
C SER A 220 0.22 -8.75 13.28
N SER A 221 0.94 -7.65 13.02
CA SER A 221 1.94 -7.07 13.93
C SER A 221 2.18 -5.57 13.67
N GLY A 222 2.96 -4.93 14.53
CA GLY A 222 3.45 -3.57 14.32
C GLY A 222 4.22 -3.40 13.00
N ARG A 223 4.12 -2.20 12.42
CA ARG A 223 4.74 -1.83 11.14
C ARG A 223 6.23 -1.51 11.31
N VAL A 224 7.02 -1.77 10.27
CA VAL A 224 8.49 -1.69 10.30
C VAL A 224 8.99 -0.38 9.72
N GLY A 225 9.70 0.39 10.54
CA GLY A 225 10.37 1.64 10.14
C GLY A 225 9.64 2.91 10.57
N LEU A 226 8.55 2.78 11.35
CA LEU A 226 7.92 3.90 12.03
C LEU A 226 8.88 4.51 13.06
N THR A 227 8.75 5.82 13.31
CA THR A 227 9.55 6.52 14.33
C THR A 227 8.71 7.57 15.07
N MET A 228 9.10 7.90 16.31
CA MET A 228 8.49 9.00 17.07
C MET A 228 9.17 10.36 16.82
N LYS A 229 10.18 10.41 15.94
CA LYS A 229 10.73 11.67 15.40
C LYS A 229 9.61 12.51 14.79
N MET A 230 9.66 13.83 14.97
CA MET A 230 8.58 14.75 14.58
C MET A 230 7.23 14.24 15.08
N TYR A 231 7.11 14.18 16.41
CA TYR A 231 5.89 13.76 17.10
C TYR A 231 4.73 14.71 16.75
N LYS A 232 3.52 14.14 16.69
CA LYS A 232 2.25 14.84 16.54
C LYS A 232 1.29 14.22 17.55
N LYS A 233 0.29 14.97 18.02
CA LYS A 233 -0.79 14.46 18.89
C LYS A 233 -1.33 13.15 18.28
N ASP A 234 -1.59 12.15 19.12
CA ASP A 234 -2.24 10.88 18.79
C ASP A 234 -1.44 9.91 17.89
N LYS A 235 -0.23 10.29 17.46
CA LYS A 235 0.70 9.44 16.68
C LYS A 235 1.09 8.15 17.42
N GLU A 236 1.17 8.20 18.74
CA GLU A 236 1.45 7.06 19.62
C GLU A 236 0.45 5.92 19.45
N PHE A 237 -0.83 6.21 19.19
CA PHE A 237 -1.86 5.19 19.04
C PHE A 237 -1.70 4.39 17.74
N TYR A 238 -0.93 4.87 16.76
CA TYR A 238 -0.72 4.20 15.47
C TYR A 238 0.65 3.52 15.31
N PHE A 239 1.59 3.73 16.25
CA PHE A 239 2.92 3.11 16.21
C PHE A 239 2.86 1.60 16.44
N GLY A 240 2.14 1.18 17.49
CA GLY A 240 2.05 -0.22 17.94
C GLY A 240 0.86 -1.02 17.37
N ARG A 241 0.10 -0.47 16.42
CA ARG A 241 -1.07 -1.13 15.83
C ARG A 241 -0.68 -2.25 14.87
N ASP A 242 -1.47 -3.31 14.88
CA ASP A 242 -1.21 -4.55 14.15
C ASP A 242 -1.61 -4.43 12.66
N TYR A 243 -1.06 -3.43 11.98
CA TYR A 243 -1.38 -3.07 10.58
C TYR A 243 -0.35 -3.56 9.57
N ARG A 244 0.63 -4.36 10.00
CA ARG A 244 1.50 -5.17 9.14
C ARG A 244 1.00 -6.60 9.14
N TYR A 245 0.75 -7.16 7.96
CA TYR A 245 0.28 -8.53 7.78
C TYR A 245 1.38 -9.39 7.14
N ILE A 246 1.54 -10.62 7.63
CA ILE A 246 2.61 -11.54 7.22
C ILE A 246 2.06 -12.95 7.01
N ARG A 247 2.21 -13.48 5.78
CA ARG A 247 1.80 -14.85 5.40
C ARG A 247 2.85 -15.91 5.72
N LEU A 248 4.13 -15.55 5.70
CA LEU A 248 5.28 -16.45 5.91
C LEU A 248 6.18 -15.92 7.04
N PRO A 249 5.67 -15.89 8.30
CA PRO A 249 6.35 -15.24 9.43
C PRO A 249 7.66 -15.92 9.85
N ASP A 250 7.87 -17.17 9.45
CA ASP A 250 9.12 -17.90 9.57
C ASP A 250 10.19 -17.36 8.61
N LYS A 251 9.83 -17.18 7.32
CA LYS A 251 10.76 -16.78 6.25
C LYS A 251 11.13 -15.29 6.26
N VAL A 252 10.21 -14.39 6.63
CA VAL A 252 10.45 -12.93 6.68
C VAL A 252 11.54 -12.60 7.70
N LYS A 253 12.55 -11.81 7.29
CA LYS A 253 13.75 -11.50 8.09
C LYS A 253 13.55 -10.29 8.99
N LYS A 254 12.90 -9.24 8.51
CA LYS A 254 12.76 -7.96 9.24
C LYS A 254 11.58 -7.95 10.20
N GLY A 255 11.71 -7.21 11.30
CA GLY A 255 10.62 -6.98 12.25
C GLY A 255 10.17 -8.20 13.06
N LYS A 256 11.06 -9.16 13.35
CA LYS A 256 10.77 -10.28 14.27
C LYS A 256 10.33 -9.80 15.65
N HIS A 257 10.89 -8.69 16.15
CA HIS A 257 10.51 -8.12 17.44
C HIS A 257 9.04 -7.65 17.47
N TYR A 258 8.59 -6.92 16.43
CA TYR A 258 7.16 -6.58 16.26
C TYR A 258 6.25 -7.82 16.23
N MET A 259 6.63 -8.87 15.50
CA MET A 259 5.86 -10.13 15.45
C MET A 259 5.79 -10.83 16.81
N ASN A 260 6.91 -10.90 17.54
CA ASN A 260 6.97 -11.54 18.87
C ASN A 260 6.08 -10.78 19.87
N THR A 261 6.17 -9.45 19.92
CA THR A 261 5.35 -8.60 20.80
C THR A 261 3.86 -8.67 20.43
N ALA A 262 3.51 -8.66 19.14
CA ALA A 262 2.12 -8.75 18.70
C ALA A 262 1.48 -10.11 19.06
N LEU A 263 2.19 -11.22 18.84
CA LEU A 263 1.70 -12.55 19.22
C LEU A 263 1.57 -12.71 20.73
N HIS A 264 2.49 -12.13 21.52
CA HIS A 264 2.35 -12.08 22.99
C HIS A 264 1.11 -11.27 23.43
N LYS A 265 0.89 -10.09 22.85
CA LYS A 265 -0.32 -9.26 23.06
C LYS A 265 -1.61 -10.01 22.70
N GLN A 266 -1.55 -10.93 21.74
CA GLN A 266 -2.63 -11.83 21.32
C GLN A 266 -2.74 -13.11 22.19
N GLY A 267 -1.95 -13.25 23.26
CA GLY A 267 -2.01 -14.34 24.23
C GLY A 267 -1.20 -15.59 23.89
N HIS A 268 -0.36 -15.56 22.84
CA HIS A 268 0.49 -16.71 22.49
C HIS A 268 1.64 -16.90 23.49
N LYS A 269 1.88 -18.15 23.89
CA LYS A 269 3.02 -18.53 24.74
C LYS A 269 4.32 -18.56 23.93
N VAL A 270 5.46 -18.38 24.59
CA VAL A 270 6.82 -18.38 23.97
C VAL A 270 7.05 -19.56 23.01
N ALA A 271 6.60 -20.77 23.35
CA ALA A 271 6.70 -21.93 22.47
C ALA A 271 5.91 -21.76 21.16
N GLN A 272 4.67 -21.28 21.23
CA GLN A 272 3.83 -21.02 20.06
C GLN A 272 4.41 -19.89 19.19
N ILE A 273 4.93 -18.82 19.82
CA ILE A 273 5.61 -17.72 19.11
C ILE A 273 6.86 -18.24 18.38
N LYS A 274 7.64 -19.13 19.02
CA LYS A 274 8.80 -19.81 18.40
C LYS A 274 8.38 -20.66 17.21
N ASP A 275 7.28 -21.42 17.32
CA ASP A 275 6.81 -22.27 16.23
C ASP A 275 6.31 -21.47 15.02
N ILE A 276 5.66 -20.32 15.25
CA ILE A 276 5.19 -19.40 14.20
C ILE A 276 6.34 -18.63 13.55
N THR A 277 7.17 -17.96 14.35
CA THR A 277 8.16 -16.97 13.84
C THR A 277 9.56 -17.55 13.59
N LYS A 278 9.84 -18.74 14.13
CA LYS A 278 11.20 -19.34 14.24
C LYS A 278 12.22 -18.47 14.99
N SER A 279 11.78 -17.45 15.73
CA SER A 279 12.63 -16.71 16.68
C SER A 279 13.13 -17.63 17.79
N THR A 280 14.32 -17.36 18.35
CA THR A 280 14.81 -18.10 19.52
C THR A 280 13.99 -17.76 20.77
N ALA A 281 13.86 -18.70 21.72
CA ALA A 281 13.09 -18.47 22.94
C ALA A 281 13.63 -17.26 23.75
N ALA A 282 14.95 -17.09 23.80
CA ALA A 282 15.59 -15.94 24.45
C ALA A 282 15.24 -14.61 23.75
N ALA A 283 15.23 -14.56 22.41
CA ALA A 283 14.85 -13.36 21.68
C ALA A 283 13.36 -13.02 21.86
N ILE A 284 12.49 -14.04 21.94
CA ILE A 284 11.06 -13.85 22.23
C ILE A 284 10.87 -13.30 23.65
N GLN A 285 11.48 -13.94 24.65
CA GLN A 285 11.38 -13.50 26.05
C GLN A 285 11.85 -12.06 26.21
N LYS A 286 12.97 -11.68 25.57
CA LYS A 286 13.46 -10.30 25.58
C LYS A 286 12.46 -9.29 25.01
N CYS A 287 11.72 -9.64 23.95
CA CYS A 287 10.67 -8.78 23.38
C CYS A 287 9.46 -8.65 24.32
N ILE A 288 9.13 -9.73 25.04
CA ILE A 288 8.06 -9.76 26.06
C ILE A 288 8.46 -8.88 27.25
N ASP A 289 9.64 -9.11 27.84
CA ASP A 289 10.13 -8.37 29.00
C ASP A 289 10.20 -6.86 28.72
N ALA A 290 10.67 -6.47 27.53
CA ALA A 290 10.69 -5.08 27.10
C ALA A 290 9.28 -4.49 26.94
N PHE A 291 8.34 -5.22 26.32
CA PHE A 291 6.94 -4.79 26.21
C PHE A 291 6.27 -4.63 27.58
N GLU A 292 6.42 -5.59 28.48
CA GLU A 292 5.86 -5.54 29.84
C GLU A 292 6.49 -4.43 30.69
N ALA A 293 7.76 -4.10 30.48
CA ALA A 293 8.40 -2.94 31.10
C ALA A 293 7.79 -1.63 30.59
N GLY A 294 7.59 -1.49 29.27
CA GLY A 294 6.94 -0.33 28.67
C GLY A 294 5.48 -0.15 29.13
N LEU A 295 4.73 -1.25 29.25
CA LEU A 295 3.36 -1.24 29.74
C LEU A 295 3.25 -0.71 31.19
N LYS A 296 4.26 -0.96 32.03
CA LYS A 296 4.36 -0.43 33.41
C LYS A 296 4.80 1.04 33.46
N GLU A 297 5.45 1.53 32.40
CA GLU A 297 5.88 2.93 32.28
C GLU A 297 4.81 3.84 31.67
N ALA A 298 3.75 3.29 31.07
CA ALA A 298 2.62 4.03 30.55
C ALA A 298 1.85 4.75 31.68
N LYS A 299 1.94 6.07 31.73
CA LYS A 299 1.23 6.93 32.68
C LYS A 299 0.47 8.03 31.97
N ASP A 300 1.17 8.77 31.12
CA ASP A 300 0.68 9.89 30.34
C ASP A 300 1.61 10.12 29.14
N LYS A 301 1.38 11.19 28.36
CA LYS A 301 2.14 11.50 27.15
C LYS A 301 3.65 11.75 27.42
N SER A 302 4.06 12.09 28.64
CA SER A 302 5.49 12.22 29.00
C SER A 302 6.25 10.88 28.98
N SER A 303 5.55 9.75 29.12
CA SER A 303 6.12 8.41 28.94
C SER A 303 6.70 8.20 27.53
N LEU A 304 6.39 9.06 26.56
CA LEU A 304 6.88 8.98 25.17
C LEU A 304 8.23 9.69 24.95
N GLU A 305 8.66 10.58 25.85
CA GLU A 305 9.87 11.41 25.67
C GLU A 305 11.15 10.61 25.36
N PRO A 306 11.45 9.47 26.02
CA PRO A 306 12.65 8.68 25.74
C PRO A 306 12.73 8.15 24.30
N TYR A 307 11.59 8.07 23.60
CA TYR A 307 11.47 7.35 22.32
C TYR A 307 11.49 8.27 21.09
N LYS A 308 11.60 9.59 21.26
CA LYS A 308 11.68 10.56 20.14
C LYS A 308 12.96 10.45 19.28
N GLY A 309 13.94 9.67 19.72
CA GLY A 309 15.25 9.50 19.07
C GLY A 309 15.31 8.40 17.99
N ALA A 310 16.47 7.76 17.88
CA ALA A 310 16.62 6.49 17.17
C ALA A 310 16.27 5.34 18.12
N LEU A 311 15.59 4.31 17.62
CA LEU A 311 15.09 3.20 18.42
C LEU A 311 15.85 1.91 18.11
N SER A 312 16.34 1.22 19.13
CA SER A 312 16.74 -0.19 19.01
C SER A 312 15.51 -1.10 18.93
N ASN A 313 15.73 -2.39 18.65
CA ASN A 313 14.66 -3.39 18.68
C ASN A 313 13.98 -3.48 20.06
N ASP A 314 14.75 -3.26 21.13
CA ASP A 314 14.25 -3.32 22.51
C ASP A 314 13.39 -2.08 22.80
N ASP A 315 13.86 -0.90 22.38
CA ASP A 315 13.12 0.37 22.52
C ASP A 315 11.81 0.32 21.72
N CYS A 316 11.80 -0.30 20.54
CA CYS A 316 10.57 -0.55 19.79
C CYS A 316 9.59 -1.43 20.58
N CYS A 317 10.04 -2.55 21.17
CA CYS A 317 9.16 -3.40 22.00
C CYS A 317 8.61 -2.65 23.21
N LYS A 318 9.46 -1.85 23.87
CA LYS A 318 9.12 -1.06 25.04
C LYS A 318 8.14 0.07 24.70
N LEU A 319 8.38 0.81 23.62
CA LEU A 319 7.46 1.82 23.11
C LEU A 319 6.09 1.22 22.75
N ILE A 320 6.03 0.03 22.13
CA ILE A 320 4.74 -0.65 21.88
C ILE A 320 3.99 -0.91 23.19
N GLY A 321 4.71 -1.29 24.25
CA GLY A 321 4.16 -1.43 25.61
C GLY A 321 3.60 -0.11 26.15
N VAL A 322 4.36 0.99 26.01
CA VAL A 322 3.92 2.34 26.42
C VAL A 322 2.66 2.76 25.65
N CYS A 323 2.69 2.70 24.31
CA CYS A 323 1.55 3.03 23.45
C CYS A 323 0.29 2.23 23.81
N TYR A 324 0.43 0.92 24.05
CA TYR A 324 -0.68 0.04 24.41
C TYR A 324 -1.24 0.33 25.81
N GLY A 325 -0.40 0.75 26.75
CA GLY A 325 -0.85 1.24 28.06
C GLY A 325 -1.59 2.57 27.97
N LEU A 326 -1.10 3.52 27.16
CA LEU A 326 -1.78 4.80 26.91
C LEU A 326 -3.13 4.62 26.22
N GLU A 327 -3.23 3.69 25.26
CA GLU A 327 -4.49 3.33 24.60
C GLU A 327 -5.52 2.79 25.60
N LYS A 328 -5.10 1.91 26.52
CA LYS A 328 -5.98 1.45 27.62
C LYS A 328 -6.43 2.59 28.52
N LEU A 329 -5.53 3.50 28.90
CA LEU A 329 -5.88 4.66 29.73
C LEU A 329 -6.92 5.55 29.03
N ARG A 330 -6.74 5.81 27.72
CA ARG A 330 -7.73 6.52 26.86
C ARG A 330 -9.09 5.82 26.84
N SER A 331 -9.13 4.49 26.77
CA SER A 331 -10.40 3.72 26.80
C SER A 331 -11.07 3.65 28.18
N THR A 332 -10.32 3.79 29.28
CA THR A 332 -10.86 3.76 30.65
C THR A 332 -11.19 5.14 31.22
N GLY A 333 -10.64 6.22 30.64
CA GLY A 333 -11.02 7.58 30.98
C GLY A 333 -12.41 7.91 30.46
N SER A 334 -13.29 8.39 31.34
CA SER A 334 -14.63 8.87 30.93
C SER A 334 -14.50 10.01 29.91
N PRO A 335 -15.32 10.07 28.84
CA PRO A 335 -15.16 10.99 27.73
C PRO A 335 -15.65 12.42 28.06
N ASP A 336 -15.23 12.99 29.19
CA ASP A 336 -15.57 14.33 29.64
C ASP A 336 -14.30 15.17 29.87
N LYS A 337 -14.17 16.25 29.09
CA LYS A 337 -13.20 17.36 29.23
C LYS A 337 -11.74 17.08 28.79
N GLU A 338 -11.51 16.88 27.50
CA GLU A 338 -10.51 17.76 26.86
C GLU A 338 -11.26 19.07 26.54
N LYS A 339 -10.89 20.17 27.21
CA LYS A 339 -11.22 21.51 26.72
C LYS A 339 -10.23 21.83 25.60
N ASP A 340 -10.71 22.50 24.57
CA ASP A 340 -9.85 23.09 23.55
C ASP A 340 -9.02 24.21 24.18
N ASP A 341 -7.79 23.92 24.59
CA ASP A 341 -6.74 24.90 24.82
C ASP A 341 -6.09 25.32 23.48
N ASP A 342 -6.93 25.64 22.48
CA ASP A 342 -6.55 26.42 21.32
C ASP A 342 -6.51 27.91 21.74
N ASN A 343 -5.52 28.25 22.56
CA ASN A 343 -5.20 29.63 22.90
C ASN A 343 -3.93 30.09 22.16
N ASN A 344 -4.19 30.58 20.95
CA ASN A 344 -3.79 31.91 20.50
C ASN A 344 -2.30 32.29 20.63
N ASP A 345 -1.57 32.24 19.51
CA ASP A 345 -0.42 33.11 19.27
C ASP A 345 -0.47 33.68 17.85
N SER A 346 -1.43 34.58 17.63
CA SER A 346 -1.45 35.50 16.49
C SER A 346 -1.02 36.89 16.96
N SER A 347 0.25 37.24 16.75
CA SER A 347 0.73 38.61 16.86
C SER A 347 0.97 39.18 15.46
N ASP A 348 -0.09 39.74 14.86
CA ASP A 348 0.08 40.68 13.75
C ASP A 348 0.79 41.93 14.28
N GLY A 349 1.82 42.35 13.56
CA GLY A 349 2.59 43.56 13.81
C GLY A 349 2.52 44.48 12.62
N GLU A 350 1.37 45.12 12.42
CA GLU A 350 1.26 46.25 11.50
C GLU A 350 2.01 47.46 12.08
N GLY A 351 2.74 48.16 11.20
CA GLY A 351 3.50 49.36 11.54
C GLY A 351 3.71 50.19 10.28
N GLU A 352 2.72 51.02 9.95
CA GLU A 352 2.84 52.09 8.97
C GLU A 352 3.40 53.37 9.64
N GLU A 353 4.27 54.08 8.93
CA GLU A 353 4.58 55.54 8.96
C GLU A 353 5.91 55.69 8.18
N SER A 354 5.94 55.93 6.86
CA SER A 354 5.62 57.16 6.08
C SER A 354 6.69 58.26 6.14
N GLU A 355 7.27 58.58 4.95
CA GLU A 355 7.86 59.90 4.55
C GLU A 355 9.07 60.42 5.38
N GLU A 356 9.99 61.29 4.94
CA GLU A 356 10.56 61.64 3.61
C GLU A 356 12.08 61.96 3.85
N GLU A 357 12.95 62.49 2.99
CA GLU A 357 12.83 63.23 1.72
C GLU A 357 14.02 62.84 0.75
N GLN A 358 14.64 63.83 0.11
CA GLN A 358 15.65 63.80 -0.96
C GLN A 358 17.09 64.11 -0.49
N ASN A 359 18.11 63.79 -1.31
CA ASN A 359 18.87 64.82 -2.06
C ASN A 359 19.93 64.23 -3.01
N ASP A 360 20.26 65.00 -4.05
CA ASP A 360 21.20 64.69 -5.14
C ASP A 360 22.69 64.83 -4.75
N ASP A 361 23.54 63.95 -5.29
CA ASP A 361 24.69 64.27 -6.20
C ASP A 361 25.50 63.00 -6.57
#